data_AF-A0A1V0AJS1-F1
#
_entry.id   AF-A0A1V0AJS1-F1
#
_cell.length_a   1.000
_cell.length_b   1.000
_cell.length_c   1.000
_cell.angle_alpha   90.00
_cell.angle_beta   90.00
_cell.angle_gamma   90.00
#
_symmetry.space_group_name_H-M   'P 1'
#
loop_
_entity.id
_entity.type
_entity.pdbx_description
1 polymer ?
#
loop_
_entity_poly.entity_id
_entity_poly.type
_entity_poly.pdbx_seq_one_letter_code
_entity_poly.pdbx_strand_id
1 'polypeptide(L)'
;MRGHIRLGAWRKFDAVQVRAPMEGFVWSATAWIGPLAVRGFDRYRAGEGEMRWRLLHLLPIMSGTGPDITESAAGRLACELVMAPAAALDPRVRWKPVDDHQVIATVPIGAKEHDVTLCVAPTGALTRVTMKRWGNPDKGTFGRHTFGIECAGEATFDGFTIPSRVRGGWWPGSERWDQGEFIRFDVQEAQFR
;
A
#
# COMPACT_ATOMS: atom_id res chain seq x y z
N MET A 1 -6.78 8.04 7.75
CA MET A 1 -6.96 6.59 8.03
C MET A 1 -6.48 6.29 9.45
N ARG A 2 -7.05 5.25 10.08
CA ARG A 2 -6.63 4.78 11.42
C ARG A 2 -6.48 3.27 11.40
N GLY A 3 -5.57 2.73 12.19
CA GLY A 3 -5.31 1.30 12.12
C GLY A 3 -4.29 0.77 13.11
N HIS A 4 -3.78 -0.41 12.81
CA HIS A 4 -2.68 -1.04 13.50
C HIS A 4 -1.57 -1.40 12.51
N ILE A 5 -0.32 -1.19 12.93
CA ILE A 5 0.88 -1.54 12.17
C ILE A 5 1.81 -2.38 13.05
N ARG A 6 2.49 -3.36 12.47
CA ARG A 6 3.37 -4.28 13.19
C ARG A 6 4.78 -3.71 13.26
N LEU A 7 5.16 -3.22 14.44
CA LEU A 7 6.50 -2.73 14.77
C LEU A 7 7.03 -3.57 15.95
N GLY A 8 7.44 -4.80 15.65
CA GLY A 8 7.66 -5.86 16.64
C GLY A 8 6.34 -6.44 17.18
N ALA A 9 5.49 -5.58 17.76
CA ALA A 9 4.11 -5.88 18.16
C ALA A 9 3.12 -5.00 17.37
N TRP A 10 1.83 -5.35 17.41
CA TRP A 10 0.78 -4.51 16.84
C TRP A 10 0.65 -3.19 17.61
N ARG A 11 0.80 -2.07 16.91
CA ARG A 11 0.71 -0.72 17.45
C ARG A 11 -0.38 0.04 16.73
N LYS A 12 -1.20 0.79 17.48
CA LYS A 12 -2.15 1.74 16.89
C LYS A 12 -1.39 2.79 16.09
N PHE A 13 -1.99 3.26 15.00
CA PHE A 13 -1.51 4.40 14.26
C PHE A 13 -2.66 5.23 13.68
N ASP A 14 -2.39 6.53 13.50
CA ASP A 14 -3.17 7.45 12.69
C ASP A 14 -2.30 7.91 11.52
N ALA A 15 -2.87 7.99 10.31
CA ALA A 15 -2.15 8.45 9.15
C ALA A 15 -3.00 9.28 8.18
N VAL A 16 -2.31 10.17 7.47
CA VAL A 16 -2.85 10.93 6.34
C VAL A 16 -2.00 10.61 5.12
N GLN A 17 -2.65 10.44 3.98
CA GLN A 17 -1.97 10.21 2.72
C GLN A 17 -2.47 11.16 1.65
N VAL A 18 -1.53 11.81 0.98
CA VAL A 18 -1.78 12.50 -0.29
C VAL A 18 -1.18 11.66 -1.39
N ARG A 19 -1.91 11.49 -2.49
CA ARG A 19 -1.50 10.70 -3.65
C ARG A 19 -1.79 11.47 -4.92
N ALA A 20 -0.84 11.41 -5.85
CA ALA A 20 -1.06 11.64 -7.26
C ALA A 20 -0.94 10.27 -7.95
N PRO A 21 -2.05 9.68 -8.44
CA PRO A 21 -2.02 8.34 -9.01
C PRO A 21 -0.91 8.18 -10.06
N MET A 22 -0.16 7.09 -9.99
CA MET A 22 1.01 6.78 -10.82
C MET A 22 2.22 7.74 -10.72
N GLU A 23 2.08 8.93 -10.15
CA GLU A 23 3.14 9.93 -10.05
C GLU A 23 3.83 9.94 -8.69
N GLY A 24 3.08 9.76 -7.61
CA GLY A 24 3.66 9.79 -6.28
C GLY A 24 2.68 9.73 -5.12
N PHE A 25 3.25 9.61 -3.93
CA PHE A 25 2.50 9.70 -2.68
C PHE A 25 3.37 10.24 -1.56
N VAL A 26 2.71 10.81 -0.57
CA VAL A 26 3.28 11.05 0.76
C VAL A 26 2.29 10.50 1.77
N TRP A 27 2.73 9.50 2.53
CA TRP A 27 2.01 8.92 3.64
C TRP A 27 2.68 9.34 4.93
N SER A 28 2.01 10.13 5.76
CA SER A 28 2.52 10.53 7.07
C SER A 28 1.72 9.87 8.16
N ALA A 29 2.40 9.33 9.16
CA ALA A 29 1.78 8.57 10.23
C ALA A 29 2.37 8.87 11.60
N THR A 30 1.53 8.67 12.61
CA THR A 30 1.92 8.58 14.02
C THR A 30 1.51 7.21 14.54
N ALA A 31 2.46 6.45 15.06
CA ALA A 31 2.22 5.21 15.81
C ALA A 31 2.62 5.39 17.27
N TRP A 32 2.08 4.55 18.17
CA TRP A 32 2.34 4.66 19.62
C TRP A 32 2.94 3.39 20.22
N ILE A 33 4.00 3.55 21.00
CA ILE A 33 4.61 2.51 21.85
C ILE A 33 4.41 2.94 23.31
N GLY A 34 3.35 2.44 23.94
CA GLY A 34 2.91 2.97 25.23
C GLY A 34 2.56 4.47 25.11
N PRO A 35 3.08 5.36 25.98
CA PRO A 35 2.85 6.80 25.88
C PRO A 35 3.71 7.49 24.80
N LEU A 36 4.67 6.78 24.19
CA LEU A 36 5.65 7.38 23.28
C LEU A 36 5.14 7.39 21.83
N ALA A 37 5.14 8.56 21.21
CA ALA A 37 4.77 8.73 19.80
C ALA A 37 5.97 8.51 18.87
N VAL A 38 5.78 7.70 17.83
CA VAL A 38 6.70 7.52 16.70
C VAL A 38 6.05 8.15 15.49
N ARG A 39 6.64 9.22 14.95
CA ARG A 39 6.12 9.92 13.78
C ARG A 39 7.04 9.74 12.59
N GLY A 40 6.47 9.63 11.41
CA GLY A 40 7.26 9.50 10.20
C GLY A 40 6.45 9.69 8.93
N PHE A 41 7.13 9.48 7.83
CA PHE A 41 6.51 9.39 6.53
C PHE A 41 7.22 8.36 5.66
N ASP A 42 6.45 7.83 4.71
CA ASP A 42 6.93 7.18 3.52
C ASP A 42 6.49 8.02 2.32
N ARG A 43 7.34 8.14 1.30
CA ARG A 43 6.98 8.83 0.07
C ARG A 43 7.59 8.18 -1.16
N TYR A 44 6.93 8.39 -2.29
CA TYR A 44 7.49 8.23 -3.62
C TYR A 44 7.23 9.52 -4.39
N ARG A 45 8.28 10.14 -4.93
CA ARG A 45 8.16 11.38 -5.71
C ARG A 45 9.31 11.48 -6.70
N ALA A 46 9.00 11.89 -7.93
CA ALA A 46 10.02 12.15 -8.97
C ALA A 46 11.00 10.99 -9.17
N GLY A 47 10.50 9.75 -9.11
CA GLY A 47 11.32 8.55 -9.29
C GLY A 47 12.08 8.08 -8.05
N GLU A 48 11.90 8.72 -6.89
CA GLU A 48 12.63 8.39 -5.66
C GLU A 48 11.68 7.98 -4.52
N GLY A 49 12.02 6.85 -3.88
CA GLY A 49 11.37 6.39 -2.66
C GLY A 49 12.17 6.79 -1.42
N GLU A 50 11.45 7.17 -0.37
CA GLU A 50 12.05 7.56 0.89
C GLU A 50 11.15 7.22 2.08
N MET A 51 11.77 6.82 3.18
CA MET A 51 11.12 6.68 4.47
C MET A 51 11.92 7.41 5.56
N ARG A 52 11.23 8.07 6.49
CA ARG A 52 11.83 8.68 7.68
C ARG A 52 10.90 8.57 8.88
N TRP A 53 11.40 8.01 9.97
CA TRP A 53 10.66 7.77 11.19
C TRP A 53 11.47 8.17 12.42
N ARG A 54 10.83 8.89 13.34
CA ARG A 54 11.45 9.47 14.54
C ARG A 54 10.63 9.16 15.79
N LEU A 55 11.30 8.81 16.88
CA LEU A 55 10.73 8.71 18.23
C LEU A 55 10.66 10.12 18.83
N LEU A 56 9.49 10.50 19.34
CA LEU A 56 9.26 11.80 19.99
C LEU A 56 9.72 13.00 19.14
N HIS A 57 9.76 12.87 17.81
CA HIS A 57 10.32 13.84 16.83
C HIS A 57 11.83 14.10 16.90
N LEU A 58 12.53 13.52 17.87
CA LEU A 58 13.92 13.85 18.13
C LEU A 58 14.84 12.76 17.56
N LEU A 59 14.60 11.51 17.92
CA LEU A 59 15.52 10.40 17.66
C LEU A 59 15.13 9.63 16.41
N PRO A 60 15.95 9.57 15.34
CA PRO A 60 15.66 8.75 14.17
C PRO A 60 15.65 7.26 14.55
N ILE A 61 14.56 6.55 14.23
CA ILE A 61 14.45 5.09 14.45
C ILE A 61 14.63 4.33 13.13
N MET A 62 14.13 4.89 12.03
CA MET A 62 14.23 4.26 10.71
C MET A 62 14.32 5.34 9.65
N SER A 63 15.29 5.22 8.76
CA SER A 63 15.42 6.05 7.57
C SER A 63 15.92 5.20 6.42
N GLY A 64 15.39 5.43 5.23
CA GLY A 64 15.77 4.67 4.05
C GLY A 64 15.58 5.48 2.79
N THR A 65 16.58 5.44 1.93
CA THR A 65 16.59 6.00 0.57
C THR A 65 17.36 5.03 -0.33
N GLY A 66 17.28 5.22 -1.65
CA GLY A 66 18.07 4.46 -2.62
C GLY A 66 17.26 3.41 -3.36
N PRO A 67 17.92 2.62 -4.23
CA PRO A 67 17.24 1.84 -5.27
C PRO A 67 16.21 0.84 -4.73
N ASP A 68 16.52 0.16 -3.63
CA ASP A 68 15.62 -0.83 -3.02
C ASP A 68 14.35 -0.19 -2.46
N ILE A 69 14.50 0.96 -1.78
CA ILE A 69 13.37 1.70 -1.22
C ILE A 69 12.52 2.30 -2.33
N THR A 70 13.17 2.87 -3.36
CA THR A 70 12.51 3.38 -4.56
C THR A 70 11.67 2.31 -5.25
N GLU A 71 12.23 1.13 -5.50
CA GLU A 71 11.52 0.05 -6.17
C GLU A 71 10.34 -0.47 -5.33
N SER A 72 10.55 -0.61 -4.02
CA SER A 72 9.50 -1.07 -3.12
C SER A 72 8.35 -0.05 -3.01
N ALA A 73 8.67 1.25 -3.02
CA ALA A 73 7.71 2.33 -2.98
C ALA A 73 6.93 2.48 -4.31
N ALA A 74 7.59 2.30 -5.46
CA ALA A 74 6.93 2.25 -6.77
C ALA A 74 5.88 1.12 -6.83
N GLY A 75 6.25 -0.09 -6.39
CA GLY A 75 5.32 -1.21 -6.32
C GLY A 75 4.14 -0.95 -5.36
N ARG A 76 4.37 -0.26 -4.23
CA ARG A 76 3.28 0.17 -3.34
C ARG A 76 2.32 1.11 -4.07
N LEU A 77 2.84 2.13 -4.75
CA LEU A 77 2.02 3.08 -5.50
C LEU A 77 1.17 2.38 -6.58
N ALA A 78 1.73 1.39 -7.28
CA ALA A 78 0.99 0.57 -8.23
C ALA A 78 -0.16 -0.21 -7.56
N CYS A 79 0.08 -0.87 -6.43
CA CYS A 79 -0.97 -1.57 -5.67
C CYS A 79 -2.09 -0.64 -5.21
N GLU A 80 -1.77 0.61 -4.93
CA GLU A 80 -2.73 1.60 -4.43
C GLU A 80 -3.61 2.22 -5.55
N LEU A 81 -3.50 1.76 -6.80
CA LEU A 81 -4.40 2.14 -7.90
C LEU A 81 -5.88 2.05 -7.49
N VAL A 82 -6.24 1.00 -6.75
CA VAL A 82 -7.62 0.75 -6.29
C VAL A 82 -8.15 1.79 -5.30
N MET A 83 -7.27 2.59 -4.72
CA MET A 83 -7.63 3.68 -3.82
C MET A 83 -7.85 5.00 -4.55
N ALA A 84 -7.67 5.02 -5.88
CA ALA A 84 -7.98 6.11 -6.79
C ALA A 84 -8.67 5.55 -8.05
N PRO A 85 -9.94 5.11 -7.97
CA PRO A 85 -10.58 4.34 -9.04
C PRO A 85 -10.57 5.04 -10.41
N ALA A 86 -10.65 6.37 -10.47
CA ALA A 86 -10.56 7.12 -11.72
C ALA A 86 -9.24 6.87 -12.49
N ALA A 87 -8.13 6.63 -11.77
CA ALA A 87 -6.83 6.36 -12.40
C ALA A 87 -6.79 5.00 -13.13
N ALA A 88 -7.71 4.09 -12.83
CA ALA A 88 -7.87 2.83 -13.56
C ALA A 88 -8.28 3.04 -15.03
N LEU A 89 -8.85 4.21 -15.35
CA LEU A 89 -9.30 4.60 -16.69
C LEU A 89 -8.20 5.28 -17.53
N ASP A 90 -7.04 5.57 -16.93
CA ASP A 90 -5.93 6.18 -17.67
C ASP A 90 -5.47 5.24 -18.79
N PRO A 91 -5.30 5.72 -20.05
CA PRO A 91 -4.94 4.87 -21.19
C PRO A 91 -3.58 4.19 -21.06
N ARG A 92 -2.74 4.65 -20.12
CA ARG A 92 -1.45 4.01 -19.81
C ARG A 92 -1.61 2.74 -18.97
N VAL A 93 -2.73 2.59 -18.24
CA VAL A 93 -3.04 1.35 -17.51
C VAL A 93 -3.59 0.33 -18.48
N ARG A 94 -2.90 -0.81 -18.60
CA ARG A 94 -3.32 -1.90 -19.49
C ARG A 94 -3.96 -3.01 -18.70
N TRP A 95 -5.04 -3.57 -19.23
CA TRP A 95 -5.84 -4.57 -18.56
C TRP A 95 -5.75 -5.91 -19.30
N LYS A 96 -5.56 -6.99 -18.54
CA LYS A 96 -5.59 -8.35 -19.04
C LYS A 96 -6.57 -9.18 -18.21
N PRO A 97 -7.66 -9.71 -18.80
CA PRO A 97 -8.56 -10.60 -18.08
C PRO A 97 -7.83 -11.92 -17.74
N VAL A 98 -8.14 -12.47 -16.57
CA VAL A 98 -7.68 -13.80 -16.14
C VAL A 98 -8.88 -14.76 -16.11
N ASP A 99 -9.94 -14.38 -15.40
CA ASP A 99 -11.22 -15.08 -15.32
C ASP A 99 -12.34 -14.10 -14.89
N ASP A 100 -13.55 -14.60 -14.62
CA ASP A 100 -14.73 -13.80 -14.26
C ASP A 100 -14.56 -12.97 -12.97
N HIS A 101 -13.56 -13.28 -12.15
CA HIS A 101 -13.32 -12.66 -10.85
C HIS A 101 -11.91 -12.10 -10.70
N GLN A 102 -11.06 -12.25 -11.71
CA GLN A 102 -9.66 -11.84 -11.67
C GLN A 102 -9.23 -11.10 -12.93
N VAL A 103 -8.51 -10.01 -12.72
CA VAL A 103 -7.93 -9.19 -13.78
C VAL A 103 -6.53 -8.73 -13.37
N ILE A 104 -5.63 -8.60 -14.34
CA ILE A 104 -4.31 -8.01 -14.15
C ILE A 104 -4.33 -6.59 -14.72
N ALA A 105 -3.99 -5.62 -13.88
CA ALA A 105 -3.67 -4.26 -14.28
C ALA A 105 -2.15 -4.11 -14.38
N THR A 106 -1.63 -3.80 -15.56
CA THR A 106 -0.24 -3.37 -15.75
C THR A 106 -0.19 -1.86 -15.56
N VAL A 107 0.41 -1.42 -14.45
CA VAL A 107 0.44 -0.01 -14.01
C VAL A 107 1.84 0.56 -14.20
N PRO A 108 2.01 1.63 -14.99
CA PRO A 108 3.31 2.27 -15.17
C PRO A 108 3.60 3.24 -14.02
N ILE A 109 4.74 3.05 -13.36
CA ILE A 109 5.28 3.94 -12.32
C ILE A 109 6.71 4.33 -12.71
N GLY A 110 6.88 5.60 -13.09
CA GLY A 110 8.15 6.07 -13.65
C GLY A 110 8.52 5.30 -14.92
N ALA A 111 9.73 4.74 -14.96
CA ALA A 111 10.23 3.95 -16.10
C ALA A 111 9.89 2.44 -16.02
N LYS A 112 9.11 2.02 -15.02
CA LYS A 112 8.83 0.61 -14.76
C LYS A 112 7.34 0.32 -14.83
N GLU A 113 7.04 -0.93 -15.13
CA GLU A 113 5.67 -1.45 -15.13
C GLU A 113 5.49 -2.46 -14.01
N HIS A 114 4.30 -2.45 -13.43
CA HIS A 114 3.93 -3.30 -12.32
C HIS A 114 2.63 -4.02 -12.63
N ASP A 115 2.69 -5.35 -12.70
CA ASP A 115 1.49 -6.17 -12.80
C ASP A 115 0.84 -6.32 -11.43
N VAL A 116 -0.40 -5.89 -11.34
CA VAL A 116 -1.24 -5.91 -10.14
C VAL A 116 -2.47 -6.76 -10.44
N THR A 117 -2.58 -7.89 -9.76
CA THR A 117 -3.75 -8.77 -9.87
C THR A 117 -4.83 -8.31 -8.90
N LEU A 118 -6.01 -8.01 -9.42
CA LEU A 118 -7.20 -7.66 -8.66
C LEU A 118 -8.15 -8.86 -8.63
N CYS A 119 -8.70 -9.15 -7.46
CA CYS A 119 -9.80 -10.10 -7.30
C CYS A 119 -11.07 -9.34 -6.88
N VAL A 120 -12.18 -9.63 -7.55
CA VAL A 120 -13.49 -9.03 -7.28
C VAL A 120 -14.51 -10.10 -6.90
N ALA A 121 -15.44 -9.74 -6.02
CA ALA A 121 -16.60 -10.58 -5.72
C ALA A 121 -17.58 -10.57 -6.91
N PRO A 122 -18.55 -11.51 -6.98
CA PRO A 122 -19.62 -11.47 -7.98
C PRO A 122 -20.43 -10.16 -7.99
N THR A 123 -20.45 -9.42 -6.88
CA THR A 123 -21.07 -8.09 -6.76
C THR A 123 -20.25 -6.97 -7.41
N GLY A 124 -19.03 -7.24 -7.86
CA GLY A 124 -18.06 -6.26 -8.33
C GLY A 124 -17.16 -5.67 -7.24
N ALA A 125 -17.43 -5.94 -5.97
CA ALA A 125 -16.65 -5.41 -4.85
C ALA A 125 -15.21 -5.94 -4.86
N LEU A 126 -14.23 -5.06 -4.62
CA LEU A 126 -12.82 -5.47 -4.53
C LEU A 126 -12.59 -6.30 -3.26
N THR A 127 -12.05 -7.50 -3.41
CA THR A 127 -11.76 -8.40 -2.28
C THR A 127 -10.27 -8.54 -2.01
N ARG A 128 -9.43 -8.47 -3.05
CA ARG A 128 -7.99 -8.66 -2.90
C ARG A 128 -7.20 -7.97 -4.01
N VAL A 129 -6.01 -7.50 -3.65
CA VAL A 129 -4.98 -7.05 -4.59
C VAL A 129 -3.70 -7.79 -4.29
N THR A 130 -3.02 -8.30 -5.33
CA THR A 130 -1.73 -8.99 -5.16
C THR A 130 -0.74 -8.60 -6.25
N MET A 131 0.55 -8.67 -5.96
CA MET A 131 1.61 -8.48 -6.94
C MET A 131 2.93 -9.15 -6.50
N LYS A 132 3.89 -9.22 -7.42
CA LYS A 132 5.31 -9.46 -7.09
C LYS A 132 6.00 -8.14 -6.76
N ARG A 133 5.98 -7.76 -5.49
CA ARG A 133 6.55 -6.49 -5.01
C ARG A 133 8.00 -6.68 -4.57
N TRP A 134 8.86 -5.70 -4.87
CA TRP A 134 10.22 -5.66 -4.36
C TRP A 134 10.22 -5.35 -2.86
N GLY A 135 10.96 -6.13 -2.09
CA GLY A 135 11.05 -5.96 -0.64
C GLY A 135 12.00 -6.97 -0.01
N ASN A 136 12.09 -6.90 1.31
CA ASN A 136 12.92 -7.78 2.10
C ASN A 136 12.17 -8.27 3.36
N PRO A 137 11.06 -9.01 3.18
CA PRO A 137 10.23 -9.46 4.29
C PRO A 137 10.95 -10.44 5.23
N ASP A 138 11.93 -11.17 4.71
CA ASP A 138 12.74 -12.16 5.45
C ASP A 138 13.96 -11.54 6.15
N LYS A 139 14.17 -10.22 6.05
CA LYS A 139 15.35 -9.50 6.58
C LYS A 139 16.70 -10.05 6.06
N GLY A 140 16.70 -10.65 4.87
CA GLY A 140 17.87 -11.09 4.13
C GLY A 140 18.20 -10.13 2.99
N THR A 141 18.24 -10.65 1.76
CA THR A 141 18.44 -9.85 0.54
C THR A 141 17.11 -9.37 -0.02
N PHE A 142 17.09 -8.16 -0.59
CA PHE A 142 15.92 -7.69 -1.32
C PHE A 142 15.62 -8.56 -2.54
N GLY A 143 14.34 -8.78 -2.80
CA GLY A 143 13.88 -9.58 -3.93
C GLY A 143 12.40 -9.31 -4.25
N ARG A 144 11.89 -10.02 -5.26
CA ARG A 144 10.47 -9.99 -5.61
C ARG A 144 9.72 -11.02 -4.75
N HIS A 145 8.83 -10.54 -3.89
CA HIS A 145 7.99 -11.37 -3.03
C HIS A 145 6.51 -11.13 -3.33
N THR A 146 5.68 -12.14 -3.07
CA THR A 146 4.23 -11.94 -3.14
C THR A 146 3.82 -10.97 -2.04
N PHE A 147 3.26 -9.84 -2.44
CA PHE A 147 2.63 -8.86 -1.57
C PHE A 147 1.14 -8.83 -1.90
N GLY A 148 0.32 -8.50 -0.90
CA GLY A 148 -1.07 -8.20 -1.18
C GLY A 148 -1.79 -7.50 -0.06
N ILE A 149 -3.00 -7.05 -0.41
CA ILE A 149 -3.99 -6.51 0.50
C ILE A 149 -5.29 -7.28 0.35
N GLU A 150 -5.92 -7.60 1.47
CA GLU A 150 -7.31 -8.07 1.53
C GLU A 150 -8.19 -6.88 1.90
N CYS A 151 -9.29 -6.75 1.17
CA CYS A 151 -10.23 -5.65 1.28
C CYS A 151 -11.55 -6.18 1.83
N ALA A 152 -12.09 -5.51 2.84
CA ALA A 152 -13.37 -5.83 3.43
C ALA A 152 -14.22 -4.56 3.54
N GLY A 153 -15.43 -4.61 2.99
CA GLY A 153 -16.33 -3.46 2.97
C GLY A 153 -15.84 -2.32 2.07
N GLU A 154 -16.79 -1.50 1.66
CA GLU A 154 -16.57 -0.36 0.77
C GLU A 154 -17.19 0.88 1.38
N ALA A 155 -16.63 2.04 1.05
CA ALA A 155 -17.18 3.32 1.42
C ALA A 155 -17.06 4.29 0.24
N THR A 156 -18.05 5.16 0.10
CA THR A 156 -18.12 6.15 -0.97
C THR A 156 -17.75 7.53 -0.43
N PHE A 157 -16.80 8.19 -1.08
CA PHE A 157 -16.39 9.56 -0.80
C PHE A 157 -16.28 10.32 -2.11
N ASP A 158 -16.84 11.53 -2.19
CA ASP A 158 -16.87 12.36 -3.41
C ASP A 158 -17.32 11.59 -4.67
N GLY A 159 -18.27 10.67 -4.52
CA GLY A 159 -18.78 9.83 -5.62
C GLY A 159 -17.91 8.63 -6.00
N PHE A 160 -16.75 8.44 -5.36
CA PHE A 160 -15.86 7.29 -5.58
C PHE A 160 -16.01 6.25 -4.48
N THR A 161 -16.29 5.01 -4.88
CA THR A 161 -16.31 3.86 -3.98
C THR A 161 -14.93 3.22 -3.91
N ILE A 162 -14.40 3.08 -2.70
CA ILE A 162 -13.09 2.46 -2.42
C ILE A 162 -13.19 1.44 -1.29
N PRO A 163 -12.21 0.52 -1.16
CA PRO A 163 -12.09 -0.31 0.02
C PRO A 163 -12.03 0.52 1.30
N SER A 164 -12.84 0.15 2.29
CA SER A 164 -12.93 0.89 3.55
C SER A 164 -12.14 0.24 4.67
N ARG A 165 -12.00 -1.08 4.69
CA ARG A 165 -11.14 -1.82 5.62
C ARG A 165 -10.12 -2.66 4.85
N VAL A 166 -8.86 -2.48 5.17
CA VAL A 166 -7.74 -3.08 4.45
C VAL A 166 -6.81 -3.76 5.43
N ARG A 167 -6.36 -4.97 5.08
CA ARG A 167 -5.21 -5.63 5.72
C ARG A 167 -4.16 -5.96 4.68
N GLY A 168 -2.90 -5.75 5.01
CA GLY A 168 -1.79 -5.82 4.05
C GLY A 168 -0.55 -6.48 4.62
N GLY A 169 0.18 -7.15 3.73
CA GLY A 169 1.33 -7.94 4.13
C GLY A 169 2.02 -8.70 3.01
N TRP A 170 2.92 -9.57 3.44
CA TRP A 170 3.66 -10.51 2.59
C TRP A 170 3.05 -11.91 2.62
N TRP A 171 3.11 -12.60 1.48
CA TRP A 171 2.66 -13.98 1.29
C TRP A 171 1.15 -14.23 1.56
N PRO A 172 0.24 -13.39 1.02
CA PRO A 172 -1.21 -13.64 1.13
C PRO A 172 -1.58 -15.01 0.54
N GLY A 173 -2.51 -15.70 1.20
CA GLY A 173 -2.98 -17.02 0.80
C GLY A 173 -2.01 -18.17 1.06
N SER A 174 -0.91 -17.94 1.77
CA SER A 174 0.01 -19.00 2.22
C SER A 174 -0.05 -19.18 3.74
N GLU A 175 0.52 -20.28 4.24
CA GLU A 175 0.70 -20.54 5.68
C GLU A 175 1.52 -19.44 6.40
N ARG A 176 2.27 -18.63 5.64
CA ARG A 176 3.09 -17.53 6.17
C ARG A 176 2.33 -16.21 6.32
N TRP A 177 1.06 -16.14 5.91
CA TRP A 177 0.30 -14.88 5.87
C TRP A 177 0.23 -14.17 7.23
N ASP A 178 -0.05 -14.90 8.31
CA ASP A 178 -0.15 -14.32 9.66
C ASP A 178 1.18 -13.74 10.17
N GLN A 179 2.30 -14.25 9.64
CA GLN A 179 3.64 -13.72 9.94
C GLN A 179 3.97 -12.51 9.06
N GLY A 180 3.55 -12.54 7.80
CA GLY A 180 3.81 -11.50 6.80
C GLY A 180 2.88 -10.30 6.90
N GLU A 181 1.72 -10.44 7.54
CA GLU A 181 0.80 -9.33 7.79
C GLU A 181 1.44 -8.28 8.70
N PHE A 182 1.47 -7.03 8.23
CA PHE A 182 2.09 -5.93 8.96
C PHE A 182 1.23 -4.67 9.07
N ILE A 183 0.10 -4.57 8.37
CA ILE A 183 -0.78 -3.40 8.47
C ILE A 183 -2.25 -3.77 8.38
N ARG A 184 -3.08 -3.11 9.19
CA ARG A 184 -4.54 -3.14 9.14
C ARG A 184 -5.03 -1.72 9.30
N PHE A 185 -5.97 -1.24 8.49
CA PHE A 185 -6.53 0.09 8.66
C PHE A 185 -7.94 0.23 8.10
N ASP A 186 -8.65 1.19 8.66
CA ASP A 186 -9.92 1.67 8.16
C ASP A 186 -9.74 3.08 7.57
N VAL A 187 -10.28 3.29 6.37
CA VAL A 187 -10.41 4.60 5.74
C VAL A 187 -11.51 5.36 6.49
N GLN A 188 -11.13 6.46 7.12
CA GLN A 188 -12.08 7.30 7.88
C GLN A 188 -12.69 8.38 7.01
N GLU A 189 -11.89 8.91 6.07
CA GLU A 189 -12.22 9.99 5.17
C GLU A 189 -11.32 9.85 3.95
N ALA A 190 -11.84 10.20 2.78
CA ALA A 190 -11.09 10.40 1.56
C ALA A 190 -11.66 11.62 0.83
N GLN A 191 -10.79 12.35 0.14
CA GLN A 191 -11.17 13.47 -0.72
C GLN A 191 -10.56 13.25 -2.10
N PHE A 192 -11.34 13.47 -3.15
CA PHE A 192 -10.91 13.35 -4.54
C PHE A 192 -11.00 14.74 -5.19
N ARG A 193 -9.89 15.20 -5.77
CA ARG A 193 -9.73 16.55 -6.33
C ARG A 193 -9.14 16.50 -7.72
#